data_AF-A0A4V5NSI2-F1
#
_entry.id   AF-A0A4V5NSI2-F1
#
_cell.length_a   1.000
_cell.length_b   1.000
_cell.length_c   1.000
_cell.angle_alpha   90.00
_cell.angle_beta   90.00
_cell.angle_gamma   90.00
#
_symmetry.space_group_name_H-M   'P 1'
#
loop_
_entity.id
_entity.type
_entity.pdbx_description
1 polymer ?
#
loop_
_entity_poly.entity_id
_entity_poly.type
_entity_poly.pdbx_seq_one_letter_code
_entity_poly.pdbx_strand_id
1 'polypeptide(L)'
;MTVTELLASFANPDTMHALSITDKLLAGLITTVLGMGITFAALIILQFIIAWMDKILNRQEAEAIPATATVPTTTKLPATQPEHAPDDKELVAVIASVIAMKMKTSVDNIVIKNIVKLEDVSPAWNRAGILEQMNSRF
;
A
#
# COMPACT_ATOMS: atom_id res chain seq x y z
N MET A 1 -19.82 -43.80 -19.20
CA MET A 1 -19.48 -43.69 -17.77
C MET A 1 -19.99 -42.35 -17.29
N THR A 2 -20.93 -42.38 -16.35
CA THR A 2 -21.55 -41.17 -15.79
C THR A 2 -20.67 -40.57 -14.69
N VAL A 3 -20.77 -39.26 -14.44
CA VAL A 3 -19.92 -38.54 -13.45
C VAL A 3 -20.01 -39.17 -12.05
N THR A 4 -21.15 -39.77 -11.74
CA THR A 4 -21.43 -40.53 -10.52
C THR A 4 -20.67 -41.86 -10.44
N GLU A 5 -20.47 -42.58 -11.55
CA GLU A 5 -19.66 -43.82 -11.57
C GLU A 5 -18.17 -43.53 -11.39
N LEU A 6 -17.69 -42.41 -11.94
CA LEU A 6 -16.30 -41.97 -11.76
C LEU A 6 -16.00 -41.65 -10.29
N LEU A 7 -16.90 -40.92 -9.63
CA LEU A 7 -16.79 -40.61 -8.20
C LEU A 7 -16.74 -41.86 -7.32
N ALA A 8 -17.51 -42.89 -7.65
CA ALA A 8 -17.49 -44.18 -6.96
C ALA A 8 -16.20 -44.99 -7.24
N SER A 9 -15.63 -44.88 -8.44
CA SER A 9 -14.35 -45.51 -8.77
C SER A 9 -13.16 -44.87 -8.06
N PHE A 10 -13.18 -43.54 -7.83
CA PHE A 10 -12.15 -42.83 -7.07
C PHE A 10 -12.23 -43.04 -5.54
N ALA A 11 -13.33 -43.61 -5.02
CA ALA A 11 -13.46 -43.95 -3.60
C ALA A 11 -12.72 -45.26 -3.22
N ASN A 12 -12.24 -46.04 -4.20
CA ASN A 12 -11.50 -47.27 -3.96
C ASN A 12 -9.97 -47.00 -3.98
N PRO A 13 -9.27 -47.12 -2.83
CA PRO A 13 -7.86 -46.70 -2.69
C PRO A 13 -6.87 -47.53 -3.53
N ASP A 14 -7.25 -48.73 -3.98
CA ASP A 14 -6.38 -49.58 -4.80
C ASP A 14 -6.27 -49.12 -6.27
N THR A 15 -7.25 -48.37 -6.78
CA THR A 15 -7.21 -47.81 -8.15
C THR A 15 -6.44 -46.49 -8.25
N MET A 16 -6.19 -45.83 -7.11
CA MET A 16 -5.38 -44.62 -7.03
C MET A 16 -3.91 -44.89 -7.39
N HIS A 17 -3.40 -46.10 -7.13
CA HIS A 17 -2.03 -46.49 -7.50
C HIS A 17 -1.93 -47.12 -8.90
N ALA A 18 -3.06 -47.52 -9.49
CA ALA A 18 -3.13 -48.15 -10.81
C ALA A 18 -3.28 -47.15 -11.98
N LEU A 19 -3.57 -45.88 -11.70
CA LEU A 19 -3.66 -44.83 -12.74
C LEU A 19 -2.30 -44.15 -12.97
N SER A 20 -1.97 -43.96 -14.24
CA SER A 20 -0.69 -43.43 -14.67
C SER A 20 -0.44 -42.04 -14.07
N ILE A 21 0.83 -41.72 -13.78
CA ILE A 21 1.24 -40.41 -13.29
C ILE A 21 0.75 -39.27 -14.21
N THR A 22 0.62 -39.56 -15.51
CA THR A 22 0.07 -38.66 -16.52
C THR A 22 -1.39 -38.28 -16.24
N ASP A 23 -2.25 -39.24 -15.87
CA ASP A 23 -3.67 -38.98 -15.61
C ASP A 23 -3.86 -38.10 -14.37
N LYS A 24 -3.02 -38.30 -13.36
CA LYS A 24 -2.99 -37.46 -12.15
C LYS A 24 -2.53 -36.04 -12.44
N LEU A 25 -1.51 -35.88 -13.28
CA LEU A 25 -1.02 -34.57 -13.70
C LEU A 25 -2.07 -33.81 -14.52
N LEU A 26 -2.77 -34.48 -15.43
CA LEU A 26 -3.86 -33.87 -16.19
C LEU A 26 -5.02 -33.45 -15.29
N ALA A 27 -5.43 -34.30 -14.34
CA ALA A 27 -6.44 -33.95 -13.35
C ALA A 27 -6.02 -32.75 -12.48
N GLY A 28 -4.74 -32.72 -12.06
CA GLY A 28 -4.12 -31.60 -11.33
C GLY A 28 -4.12 -30.28 -12.11
N LEU A 29 -3.82 -30.34 -13.39
CA LEU A 29 -3.85 -29.17 -14.27
C LEU A 29 -5.27 -28.63 -14.44
N ILE A 30 -6.24 -29.52 -14.65
CA ILE A 30 -7.66 -29.14 -14.78
C ILE A 30 -8.17 -28.47 -13.51
N THR A 31 -7.87 -29.01 -12.32
CA THR A 31 -8.29 -28.37 -11.06
C THR A 31 -7.60 -27.02 -10.83
N THR A 32 -6.33 -26.88 -11.25
CA THR A 32 -5.61 -25.60 -11.15
C THR A 32 -6.22 -24.54 -12.06
N VAL A 33 -6.55 -24.89 -13.30
CA VAL A 33 -7.22 -23.97 -14.23
C VAL A 33 -8.61 -23.60 -13.71
N LEU A 34 -9.36 -24.56 -13.14
CA LEU A 34 -10.65 -24.31 -12.55
C LEU A 34 -10.55 -23.37 -11.34
N GLY A 35 -9.58 -23.60 -10.44
CA GLY A 35 -9.29 -22.74 -9.31
C GLY A 35 -8.86 -21.33 -9.71
N MET A 36 -7.95 -21.21 -10.69
CA MET A 36 -7.50 -19.93 -11.26
C MET A 36 -8.65 -19.17 -11.93
N GLY A 37 -9.57 -19.87 -12.60
CA GLY A 37 -10.77 -19.28 -13.17
C GLY A 37 -11.73 -18.73 -12.11
N ILE A 38 -11.95 -19.47 -11.02
CA ILE A 38 -12.82 -19.04 -9.91
C ILE A 38 -12.24 -17.81 -9.20
N THR A 39 -10.93 -17.80 -8.93
CA THR A 39 -10.29 -16.63 -8.29
C THR A 39 -10.30 -15.41 -9.22
N PHE A 40 -10.06 -15.59 -10.52
CA PHE A 40 -10.18 -14.52 -11.51
C PHE A 40 -11.61 -13.94 -11.57
N ALA A 41 -12.63 -14.80 -11.58
CA ALA A 41 -14.03 -14.36 -11.51
C ALA A 41 -14.35 -13.62 -10.21
N ALA A 42 -13.86 -14.10 -9.06
CA ALA A 42 -14.05 -13.43 -7.78
C ALA A 42 -13.43 -12.01 -7.77
N LEU A 43 -12.25 -11.82 -8.36
CA LEU A 43 -11.62 -10.50 -8.48
C LEU A 43 -12.41 -9.56 -9.40
N ILE A 44 -12.96 -10.06 -10.52
CA ILE A 44 -13.83 -9.26 -11.41
C ILE A 44 -15.09 -8.81 -10.65
N ILE A 45 -15.71 -9.71 -9.90
CA ILE A 45 -16.90 -9.39 -9.09
C ILE A 45 -16.55 -8.33 -8.04
N LEU A 46 -15.41 -8.46 -7.36
CA LEU A 46 -14.96 -7.48 -6.38
C LEU A 46 -14.74 -6.10 -7.01
N GLN A 47 -14.09 -6.04 -8.18
CA GLN A 47 -13.89 -4.80 -8.94
C GLN A 47 -15.23 -4.16 -9.31
N PHE A 48 -16.21 -4.97 -9.74
CA PHE A 48 -17.53 -4.49 -10.11
C PHE A 48 -18.29 -3.89 -8.92
N ILE A 49 -18.22 -4.53 -7.75
CA ILE A 49 -18.85 -4.04 -6.51
C ILE A 49 -18.26 -2.67 -6.11
N ILE A 50 -16.94 -2.53 -6.16
CA ILE A 50 -16.27 -1.26 -5.82
C ILE A 50 -16.69 -0.17 -6.82
N ALA A 51 -16.68 -0.45 -8.12
CA ALA A 51 -17.09 0.50 -9.15
C ALA A 51 -18.58 0.89 -9.03
N TRP A 52 -19.43 -0.05 -8.63
CA TRP A 52 -20.84 0.21 -8.41
C TRP A 52 -21.07 1.09 -7.18
N MET A 53 -20.34 0.84 -6.09
CA MET A 53 -20.39 1.65 -4.88
C MET A 53 -19.86 3.07 -5.13
N ASP A 54 -18.75 3.20 -5.85
CA ASP A 54 -18.19 4.49 -6.29
C ASP A 54 -19.19 5.27 -7.17
N LYS A 55 -19.87 4.60 -8.11
CA LYS A 55 -20.89 5.23 -8.96
C LYS A 55 -22.13 5.68 -8.19
N ILE A 56 -22.55 4.94 -7.15
CA ILE A 56 -23.66 5.36 -6.28
C ILE A 56 -23.24 6.55 -5.42
N LEU A 57 -22.03 6.53 -4.86
CA LEU A 57 -21.51 7.58 -3.99
C LEU A 57 -21.22 8.88 -4.76
N ASN A 58 -20.58 8.79 -5.93
CA ASN A 58 -20.34 9.93 -6.83
C ASN A 58 -21.63 10.53 -7.43
N ARG A 59 -22.77 9.86 -7.32
CA ARG A 59 -24.07 10.43 -7.73
C ARG A 59 -24.63 11.42 -6.71
N GLN A 60 -24.05 11.50 -5.51
CA GLN A 60 -24.35 12.54 -4.53
C GLN A 60 -23.47 13.79 -4.70
N GLU A 61 -22.44 13.74 -5.54
CA GLU A 61 -21.45 14.81 -5.72
C GLU A 61 -21.30 15.23 -7.18
N ALA A 62 -22.36 15.04 -7.98
CA ALA A 62 -22.42 15.52 -9.36
C ALA A 62 -23.07 16.91 -9.44
N GLU A 63 -22.59 17.86 -8.64
CA GLU A 63 -22.68 19.29 -8.95
C GLU A 63 -21.64 20.10 -8.14
N ALA A 64 -20.39 20.15 -8.63
CA ALA A 64 -19.52 21.34 -8.62
C ALA A 64 -18.09 21.00 -9.09
N ILE A 65 -17.75 21.48 -10.27
CA ILE A 65 -16.36 21.77 -10.69
C ILE A 65 -16.15 23.27 -10.35
N PRO A 66 -14.94 23.83 -10.20
CA PRO A 66 -13.73 23.45 -9.47
C PRO A 66 -13.36 24.48 -8.37
N ALA A 67 -12.45 24.10 -7.47
CA ALA A 67 -11.63 24.96 -6.59
C ALA A 67 -12.32 25.81 -5.49
N THR A 68 -11.64 25.82 -4.33
CA THR A 68 -11.71 26.80 -3.22
C THR A 68 -12.66 26.50 -2.05
N ALA A 69 -12.03 26.56 -0.86
CA ALA A 69 -12.54 26.98 0.44
C ALA A 69 -13.03 25.96 1.50
N THR A 70 -12.17 25.84 2.52
CA THR A 70 -12.47 26.09 3.96
C THR A 70 -13.17 25.03 4.82
N VAL A 71 -12.35 24.43 5.70
CA VAL A 71 -12.55 24.07 7.12
C VAL A 71 -13.50 25.03 7.88
N PRO A 72 -14.20 24.64 8.98
CA PRO A 72 -13.57 24.48 10.33
C PRO A 72 -14.29 23.47 11.28
N THR A 73 -13.68 22.90 12.33
CA THR A 73 -13.57 23.53 13.66
C THR A 73 -12.85 22.61 14.67
N THR A 74 -11.69 23.07 15.13
CA THR A 74 -11.22 23.15 16.52
C THR A 74 -11.25 21.91 17.45
N THR A 75 -10.08 21.29 17.60
CA THR A 75 -9.51 20.98 18.94
C THR A 75 -8.31 21.90 19.16
N LYS A 76 -8.51 22.93 19.99
CA LYS A 76 -7.50 23.73 20.73
C LYS A 76 -6.77 22.76 21.69
N LEU A 77 -5.46 22.71 21.94
CA LEU A 77 -4.34 23.66 22.16
C LEU A 77 -3.05 22.80 22.38
N PRO A 78 -1.82 23.35 22.54
CA PRO A 78 -1.47 24.76 22.64
C PRO A 78 -0.60 25.30 21.50
N ALA A 79 -0.84 26.57 21.20
CA ALA A 79 0.09 27.42 20.49
C ALA A 79 1.28 27.77 21.41
N THR A 80 2.48 27.48 20.91
CA THR A 80 3.74 28.18 21.20
C THR A 80 4.46 28.19 19.83
N GLN A 81 4.27 29.20 18.97
CA GLN A 81 4.93 30.53 18.95
C GLN A 81 6.47 30.41 18.87
N PRO A 82 7.20 31.24 18.11
CA PRO A 82 6.88 31.98 16.89
C PRO A 82 7.52 31.32 15.66
N GLU A 83 7.21 31.87 14.49
CA GLU A 83 8.04 31.80 13.29
C GLU A 83 9.47 32.27 13.66
N HIS A 84 10.32 31.34 14.10
CA HIS A 84 11.74 31.61 14.19
C HIS A 84 12.20 31.65 12.73
N ALA A 85 12.63 32.82 12.25
CA ALA A 85 13.47 32.90 11.06
C ALA A 85 14.46 31.73 11.18
N PRO A 86 14.44 30.77 10.25
CA PRO A 86 15.06 29.48 10.50
C PRO A 86 16.52 29.77 10.78
N ASP A 87 17.01 29.36 11.94
CA ASP A 87 18.44 29.32 12.14
C ASP A 87 18.97 28.17 11.28
N ASP A 88 19.09 28.46 9.98
CA ASP A 88 19.57 27.52 8.97
C ASP A 88 20.99 27.03 9.32
N LYS A 89 21.66 27.65 10.30
CA LYS A 89 22.94 27.20 10.85
C LYS A 89 22.84 25.81 11.47
N GLU A 90 21.79 25.53 12.26
CA GLU A 90 21.59 24.20 12.85
C GLU A 90 21.36 23.16 11.75
N LEU A 91 20.54 23.51 10.75
CA LEU A 91 20.24 22.65 9.61
C LEU A 91 21.49 22.39 8.75
N VAL A 92 22.26 23.44 8.43
CA VAL A 92 23.54 23.36 7.70
C VAL A 92 24.55 22.51 8.46
N ALA A 93 24.66 22.68 9.78
CA ALA A 93 25.60 21.90 10.60
C ALA A 93 25.26 20.40 10.59
N VAL A 94 23.99 20.04 10.75
CA VAL A 94 23.55 18.64 10.70
C VAL A 94 23.74 18.05 9.30
N ILE A 95 23.32 18.76 8.25
CA ILE A 95 23.46 18.29 6.86
C ILE A 95 24.95 18.12 6.52
N ALA A 96 25.80 19.09 6.82
CA ALA A 96 27.23 19.02 6.54
C ALA A 96 27.91 17.89 7.32
N SER A 97 27.55 17.69 8.59
CA SER A 97 28.07 16.59 9.42
C SER A 97 27.71 15.21 8.85
N VAL A 98 26.46 15.03 8.41
CA VAL A 98 26.00 13.77 7.84
C VAL A 98 26.69 13.50 6.49
N ILE A 99 26.81 14.51 5.63
CA ILE A 99 27.50 14.37 4.34
C ILE A 99 28.99 14.06 4.55
N ALA A 100 29.65 14.78 5.47
CA ALA A 100 31.03 14.55 5.87
C ALA A 100 31.26 13.10 6.30
N MET A 101 30.38 12.57 7.17
CA MET A 101 30.42 11.19 7.62
C MET A 101 30.24 10.19 6.47
N LYS A 102 29.26 10.41 5.59
CA LYS A 102 28.94 9.49 4.48
C LYS A 102 30.02 9.46 3.41
N MET A 103 30.65 10.60 3.14
CA MET A 103 31.71 10.74 2.13
C MET A 103 33.12 10.58 2.71
N LYS A 104 33.26 10.34 4.02
CA LYS A 104 34.53 10.28 4.76
C LYS A 104 35.43 11.50 4.51
N THR A 105 34.83 12.69 4.47
CA THR A 105 35.52 13.96 4.23
C THR A 105 35.34 14.91 5.43
N SER A 106 36.15 15.96 5.55
CA SER A 106 35.98 16.98 6.59
C SER A 106 34.83 17.93 6.25
N VAL A 107 34.20 18.50 7.29
CA VAL A 107 33.10 19.48 7.17
C VAL A 107 33.55 20.73 6.39
N ASP A 108 34.81 21.15 6.54
CA ASP A 108 35.37 22.33 5.85
C ASP A 108 35.41 22.19 4.31
N ASN A 109 35.33 20.97 3.78
CA ASN A 109 35.33 20.71 2.34
C ASN A 109 33.92 20.77 1.72
N ILE A 110 32.88 21.05 2.51
CA ILE A 110 31.48 21.00 2.06
C ILE A 110 30.87 22.41 2.12
N VAL A 111 30.33 22.88 0.98
CA VAL A 111 29.65 24.17 0.88
C VAL A 111 28.20 23.97 0.45
N ILE A 112 27.27 24.33 1.33
CA ILE A 112 25.82 24.25 1.08
C ILE A 112 25.35 25.61 0.53
N LYS A 113 24.87 25.63 -0.72
CA LYS A 113 24.48 26.86 -1.42
C LYS A 113 22.99 27.19 -1.34
N ASN A 114 22.15 26.17 -1.36
CA ASN A 114 20.71 26.33 -1.38
C ASN A 114 20.03 25.15 -0.67
N ILE A 115 19.01 25.45 0.12
CA ILE A 115 18.21 24.47 0.83
C ILE A 115 16.76 24.72 0.42
N VAL A 116 16.18 23.77 -0.32
CA VAL A 116 14.78 23.84 -0.75
C VAL A 116 14.04 22.69 -0.12
N LYS A 117 13.02 23.00 0.67
CA LYS A 117 12.11 21.99 1.21
C LYS A 117 11.13 21.58 0.11
N LEU A 118 11.12 20.31 -0.23
CA LEU A 118 10.11 19.75 -1.14
C LEU A 118 8.83 19.45 -0.35
N GLU A 119 7.68 19.57 -1.01
CA GLU A 119 6.41 19.14 -0.42
C GLU A 119 6.45 17.65 -0.12
N ASP A 120 6.03 17.30 1.10
CA ASP A 120 5.94 15.92 1.52
C ASP A 120 4.67 15.29 0.92
N VAL A 121 4.86 14.47 -0.11
CA VAL A 121 3.80 13.70 -0.79
C VAL A 121 3.40 12.43 -0.01
N SER A 122 3.86 12.26 1.22
CA SER A 122 3.55 11.08 2.02
C SER A 122 2.04 10.98 2.35
N PRO A 123 1.40 9.84 2.08
CA PRO A 123 -0.01 9.64 2.38
C PRO A 123 -0.27 9.72 3.90
N ALA A 124 -1.50 10.07 4.27
CA ALA A 124 -1.85 10.34 5.68
C ALA A 124 -1.56 9.17 6.62
N TRP A 125 -1.71 7.92 6.16
CA TRP A 125 -1.42 6.72 6.96
C TRP A 125 0.07 6.56 7.29
N ASN A 126 0.97 7.00 6.39
CA ASN A 126 2.41 6.91 6.60
C ASN A 126 2.82 7.86 7.73
N ARG A 127 2.32 9.10 7.66
CA ARG A 127 2.53 10.12 8.71
C ARG A 127 1.98 9.67 10.06
N ALA A 128 0.77 9.11 10.08
CA ALA A 128 0.16 8.57 11.29
C ALA A 128 0.96 7.41 11.89
N GLY A 129 1.47 6.50 11.04
CA GLY A 129 2.30 5.38 11.49
C GLY A 129 3.63 5.81 12.12
N ILE A 130 4.31 6.80 11.53
CA ILE A 130 5.55 7.36 12.09
C ILE A 130 5.29 8.02 13.45
N LEU A 131 4.22 8.83 13.55
CA LEU A 131 3.84 9.49 14.80
C LEU A 131 3.53 8.48 15.90
N GLU A 132 2.80 7.42 15.58
CA GLU A 132 2.48 6.35 16.52
C GLU A 132 3.76 5.64 17.00
N GLN A 133 4.68 5.29 16.11
CA GLN A 133 5.96 4.65 16.49
C GLN A 133 6.85 5.55 17.34
N MET A 134 6.83 6.85 17.11
CA MET A 134 7.56 7.81 17.94
C MET A 134 6.95 7.92 19.33
N ASN A 135 5.62 7.92 19.42
CA ASN A 135 4.89 8.05 20.67
C ASN A 135 4.92 6.75 21.50
N SER A 136 4.92 5.59 20.84
CA SER A 136 4.96 4.27 21.50
C SER A 136 6.32 3.89 22.08
N ARG A 137 7.35 4.72 21.84
CA ARG A 137 8.72 4.49 22.31
C ARG A 137 9.05 5.23 23.61
N PHE A 138 8.07 5.93 24.17
CA PHE A 138 8.09 6.50 25.51
C PHE A 138 7.05 5.80 26.39
#